data_AF-A0A7Y6E2Z6-F1
#
_entry.id   AF-A0A7Y6E2Z6-F1
#
_cell.length_a   1.000
_cell.length_b   1.000
_cell.length_c   1.000
_cell.angle_alpha   90.00
_cell.angle_beta   90.00
_cell.angle_gamma   90.00
#
_symmetry.space_group_name_H-M   'P 1'
#
loop_
_entity.id
_entity.type
_entity.pdbx_description
1 polymer ?
#
loop_
_entity_poly.entity_id
_entity_poly.type
_entity_poly.pdbx_seq_one_letter_code
_entity_poly.pdbx_strand_id
1 'polypeptide(L)'
;MVAVIGVLLYPANSSGGLPDRACWGSIDAAVLENAAPQQGDWHVKESTDQWGDPTCTLRKGSWEADVTVMKTPLRSHLWWQLGSASLGGDLPGMVKPGAHRTDGWLDLPQCGDRLVNANVPAADVNDAASADLTARLLLAVGNTRASGCGGAPFPVPAAFDWDATARPHQIVTDPCGITGLPAAGNGGAGGLVQVGRLDPHAAVSRCSVLREDESAGDAVAGPGLFAVTVVRDRATLDALSPTGIRTSVTVTPGASPAFTDEDLRYDRDGVTELSCGPERRYVHVITTGSDADYTASKRAALNAIAAGMNCG
;
A
#
# COMPACT_ATOMS: atom_id res chain seq x y z
N MET A 1 -29.99 -35.51 18.24
CA MET A 1 -30.71 -34.41 18.91
C MET A 1 -29.93 -33.14 18.61
N VAL A 2 -30.50 -32.27 17.79
CA VAL A 2 -29.85 -31.09 17.19
C VAL A 2 -29.85 -29.96 18.21
N ALA A 3 -28.67 -29.41 18.53
CA ALA A 3 -28.54 -28.20 19.31
C ALA A 3 -28.76 -26.99 18.38
N VAL A 4 -29.73 -26.16 18.75
CA VAL A 4 -30.14 -24.95 18.06
C VAL A 4 -29.02 -23.91 18.14
N ILE A 5 -28.48 -23.52 16.99
CA ILE A 5 -27.57 -22.39 16.84
C ILE A 5 -28.41 -21.12 17.01
N GLY A 6 -28.18 -20.40 18.10
CA GLY A 6 -28.68 -19.05 18.30
C GLY A 6 -27.98 -18.11 17.33
N VAL A 7 -28.61 -17.88 16.18
CA VAL A 7 -28.27 -16.76 15.29
C VAL A 7 -28.69 -15.49 16.02
N LEU A 8 -27.72 -14.78 16.60
CA LEU A 8 -27.89 -13.39 16.98
C LEU A 8 -27.99 -12.57 15.68
N LEU A 9 -29.21 -12.49 15.15
CA LEU A 9 -29.59 -11.53 14.13
C LEU A 9 -29.49 -10.14 14.77
N TYR A 10 -28.40 -9.42 14.49
CA TYR A 10 -28.42 -7.97 14.67
C TYR A 10 -29.50 -7.42 13.74
N PRO A 11 -30.36 -6.49 14.21
CA PRO A 11 -31.31 -5.86 13.33
C PRO A 11 -30.55 -5.13 12.23
N ALA A 12 -30.84 -5.47 10.98
CA ALA A 12 -30.50 -4.63 9.85
C ALA A 12 -31.18 -3.27 10.11
N ASN A 13 -30.39 -2.25 10.45
CA ASN A 13 -30.88 -0.89 10.57
C ASN A 13 -31.25 -0.41 9.16
N SER A 14 -32.51 -0.65 8.78
CA SER A 14 -33.15 -0.14 7.57
C SER A 14 -33.72 1.27 7.79
N SER A 15 -33.00 2.12 8.52
CA SER A 15 -33.25 3.57 8.57
C SER A 15 -32.43 4.23 7.47
N GLY A 16 -33.08 4.83 6.46
CA GLY A 16 -32.44 5.43 5.27
C GLY A 16 -31.60 6.69 5.51
N GLY A 17 -30.99 6.83 6.68
CA GLY A 17 -30.05 7.90 7.02
C GLY A 17 -28.66 7.34 7.34
N LEU A 18 -27.63 8.12 7.06
CA LEU A 18 -26.27 7.80 7.48
C LEU A 18 -26.20 7.86 9.02
N PRO A 19 -25.78 6.80 9.72
CA PRO A 19 -25.57 6.89 11.16
C PRO A 19 -24.44 7.86 11.46
N ASP A 20 -24.45 8.49 12.65
CA ASP A 20 -23.37 9.38 13.12
C ASP A 20 -22.00 8.75 12.94
N ARG A 21 -21.92 7.42 13.14
CA ARG A 21 -20.77 6.59 12.80
C ARG A 21 -21.17 5.30 12.08
N ALA A 22 -20.62 5.10 10.88
CA ALA A 22 -20.79 3.90 10.07
C ALA A 22 -19.63 2.89 10.27
N CYS A 23 -19.81 1.67 9.76
CA CYS A 23 -18.82 0.59 9.76
C CYS A 23 -18.21 0.30 11.13
N TRP A 24 -18.97 -0.42 11.95
CA TRP A 24 -18.63 -0.81 13.32
C TRP A 24 -18.37 0.39 14.23
N GLY A 25 -19.07 1.50 13.97
CA GLY A 25 -18.94 2.75 14.71
C GLY A 25 -17.60 3.48 14.50
N SER A 26 -16.95 3.27 13.35
CA SER A 26 -15.60 3.76 13.08
C SER A 26 -15.55 5.04 12.24
N ILE A 27 -16.46 5.19 11.26
CA ILE A 27 -16.39 6.24 10.24
C ILE A 27 -17.43 7.32 10.54
N ASP A 28 -16.97 8.52 10.87
CA ASP A 28 -17.87 9.65 11.15
C ASP A 28 -18.65 10.08 9.89
N ALA A 29 -19.93 10.43 10.09
CA ALA A 29 -20.83 10.85 9.02
C ALA A 29 -20.26 11.99 8.15
N ALA A 30 -19.59 12.96 8.77
CA ALA A 30 -18.97 14.09 8.10
C ALA A 30 -17.88 13.70 7.08
N VAL A 31 -17.17 12.59 7.29
CA VAL A 31 -16.18 12.08 6.32
C VAL A 31 -16.89 11.63 5.04
N LEU A 32 -18.04 10.98 5.18
CA LEU A 32 -18.80 10.41 4.07
C LEU A 32 -19.62 11.47 3.31
N GLU A 33 -20.23 12.41 4.02
CA GLU A 33 -21.01 13.49 3.41
C GLU A 33 -20.19 14.40 2.50
N ASN A 34 -18.91 14.62 2.85
CA ASN A 34 -18.00 15.41 2.02
C ASN A 34 -17.50 14.65 0.78
N ALA A 35 -17.58 13.31 0.79
CA ALA A 35 -16.89 12.48 -0.17
C ALA A 35 -17.81 11.86 -1.25
N ALA A 36 -19.08 11.59 -0.93
CA ALA A 36 -20.02 10.99 -1.88
C ALA A 36 -20.84 12.06 -2.63
N PRO A 37 -21.27 11.78 -3.88
CA PRO A 37 -22.16 12.66 -4.64
C PRO A 37 -23.47 12.93 -3.89
N GLN A 38 -24.10 14.08 -4.14
CA GLN A 38 -25.23 14.57 -3.34
C GLN A 38 -26.57 13.84 -3.57
N GLN A 39 -26.65 12.84 -4.45
CA GLN A 39 -27.93 12.21 -4.82
C GLN A 39 -28.15 10.87 -4.13
N GLY A 40 -29.36 10.69 -3.58
CA GLY A 40 -29.83 9.42 -3.00
C GLY A 40 -29.60 9.28 -1.49
N ASP A 41 -30.26 8.27 -0.91
CA ASP A 41 -30.14 7.92 0.49
C ASP A 41 -28.87 7.09 0.74
N TRP A 42 -28.35 7.19 1.96
CA TRP A 42 -27.22 6.37 2.41
C TRP A 42 -27.67 4.96 2.78
N HIS A 43 -26.88 3.98 2.34
CA HIS A 43 -27.01 2.58 2.74
C HIS A 43 -25.68 2.09 3.29
N VAL A 44 -25.70 1.62 4.54
CA VAL A 44 -24.55 0.98 5.19
C VAL A 44 -24.88 -0.48 5.40
N LYS A 45 -24.01 -1.37 4.93
CA LYS A 45 -24.17 -2.81 5.10
C LYS A 45 -22.90 -3.41 5.70
N GLU A 46 -23.01 -3.94 6.91
CA GLU A 46 -21.96 -4.72 7.54
C GLU A 46 -22.23 -6.21 7.32
N SER A 47 -21.20 -6.95 6.90
CA SER A 47 -21.29 -8.38 6.63
C SER A 47 -19.94 -9.07 6.80
N THR A 48 -19.82 -10.25 6.20
CA THR A 48 -18.60 -11.04 6.15
C THR A 48 -18.44 -11.52 4.73
N ASP A 49 -17.24 -11.42 4.17
CA ASP A 49 -16.98 -11.93 2.83
C ASP A 49 -16.87 -13.46 2.79
N GLN A 50 -16.59 -14.01 1.60
CA GLN A 50 -16.47 -15.44 1.39
C GLN A 50 -15.30 -16.10 2.14
N TRP A 51 -14.35 -15.32 2.67
CA TRP A 51 -13.20 -15.80 3.42
C TRP A 51 -13.38 -15.68 4.94
N GLY A 52 -14.51 -15.10 5.38
CA GLY A 52 -14.78 -14.89 6.80
C GLY A 52 -14.29 -13.54 7.33
N ASP A 53 -13.84 -12.64 6.47
CA ASP A 53 -13.35 -11.33 6.88
C ASP A 53 -14.50 -10.31 7.01
N PRO A 54 -14.57 -9.53 8.11
CA PRO A 54 -15.58 -8.49 8.26
C PRO A 54 -15.51 -7.45 7.14
N THR A 55 -16.66 -7.19 6.51
CA THR A 55 -16.81 -6.20 5.45
C THR A 55 -17.86 -5.16 5.82
N CYS A 56 -17.65 -3.92 5.36
CA CYS A 56 -18.63 -2.85 5.40
C CYS A 56 -18.72 -2.19 4.03
N THR A 57 -19.90 -2.19 3.44
CA THR A 57 -20.20 -1.51 2.18
C THR A 57 -20.99 -0.23 2.48
N LEU A 58 -20.51 0.89 1.94
CA LEU A 58 -21.07 2.22 2.04
C LEU A 58 -21.58 2.63 0.66
N ARG A 59 -22.88 2.86 0.51
CA ARG A 59 -23.47 3.17 -0.79
C ARG A 59 -24.36 4.40 -0.73
N LYS A 60 -24.27 5.25 -1.76
CA LYS A 60 -25.16 6.38 -2.01
C LYS A 60 -25.42 6.51 -3.52
N GLY A 61 -26.63 6.14 -3.95
CA GLY A 61 -26.92 6.01 -5.38
C GLY A 61 -26.03 4.95 -6.04
N SER A 62 -25.30 5.34 -7.10
CA SER A 62 -24.31 4.49 -7.80
C SER A 62 -22.90 4.56 -7.19
N TRP A 63 -22.66 5.43 -6.21
CA TRP A 63 -21.39 5.51 -5.51
C TRP A 63 -21.33 4.43 -4.44
N GLU A 64 -20.28 3.60 -4.44
CA GLU A 64 -20.11 2.48 -3.53
C GLU A 64 -18.65 2.34 -3.11
N ALA A 65 -18.38 2.48 -1.81
CA ALA A 65 -17.09 2.21 -1.20
C ALA A 65 -17.17 0.98 -0.28
N ASP A 66 -16.07 0.24 -0.19
CA ASP A 66 -15.96 -0.96 0.63
C ASP A 66 -14.79 -0.83 1.60
N VAL A 67 -14.99 -1.32 2.81
CA VAL A 67 -13.92 -1.47 3.81
C VAL A 67 -13.95 -2.86 4.39
N THR A 68 -12.81 -3.53 4.37
CA THR A 68 -12.64 -4.91 4.85
C THR A 68 -11.56 -4.96 5.93
N VAL A 69 -11.80 -5.72 6.99
CA VAL A 69 -10.78 -6.03 7.99
C VAL A 69 -10.30 -7.45 7.77
N MET A 70 -9.13 -7.59 7.18
CA MET A 70 -8.61 -8.88 6.70
C MET A 70 -7.61 -9.47 7.70
N LYS A 71 -7.51 -10.79 7.72
CA LYS A 71 -6.36 -11.49 8.33
C LYS A 71 -5.16 -11.48 7.39
N THR A 72 -3.95 -11.46 7.96
CA THR A 72 -2.68 -11.55 7.24
C THR A 72 -1.99 -12.91 7.49
N PRO A 73 -0.95 -13.30 6.72
CA PRO A 73 -0.48 -12.62 5.51
C PRO A 73 -1.59 -12.58 4.47
N LEU A 74 -1.66 -11.49 3.70
CA LEU A 74 -2.52 -11.49 2.52
C LEU A 74 -2.13 -12.71 1.69
N ARG A 75 -3.05 -13.64 1.47
CA ARG A 75 -2.84 -14.73 0.51
C ARG A 75 -2.70 -14.22 -0.93
N SER A 76 -2.72 -12.90 -1.15
CA SER A 76 -2.44 -12.31 -2.45
C SER A 76 -0.95 -12.43 -2.73
N HIS A 77 -0.65 -13.19 -3.76
CA HIS A 77 0.67 -13.39 -4.38
C HIS A 77 1.23 -12.11 -5.02
N LEU A 78 0.68 -10.94 -4.69
CA LEU A 78 0.85 -9.66 -5.38
C LEU A 78 0.77 -8.49 -4.38
N TRP A 79 1.28 -8.67 -3.15
CA TRP A 79 1.24 -7.62 -2.12
C TRP A 79 1.89 -6.30 -2.58
N TRP A 80 2.94 -6.42 -3.40
CA TRP A 80 3.60 -5.30 -4.06
C TRP A 80 2.71 -4.57 -5.08
N GLN A 81 1.58 -5.15 -5.50
CA GLN A 81 0.56 -4.49 -6.33
C GLN A 81 -0.47 -3.71 -5.51
N LEU A 82 -0.46 -3.80 -4.18
CA LEU A 82 -1.56 -3.27 -3.36
C LEU A 82 -1.45 -1.77 -3.08
N GLY A 83 -0.30 -1.16 -3.36
CA GLY A 83 -0.07 0.27 -3.14
C GLY A 83 0.89 0.84 -4.18
N SER A 84 0.71 2.11 -4.54
CA SER A 84 1.68 2.91 -5.31
C SER A 84 2.17 4.14 -4.54
N ALA A 85 1.34 4.69 -3.63
CA ALA A 85 1.64 5.85 -2.80
C ALA A 85 1.58 5.49 -1.30
N SER A 86 2.59 5.91 -0.52
CA SER A 86 2.57 5.76 0.94
C SER A 86 1.54 6.71 1.56
N LEU A 87 0.93 6.30 2.69
CA LEU A 87 0.11 7.20 3.52
C LEU A 87 0.93 8.33 4.16
N GLY A 88 2.26 8.22 4.16
CA GLY A 88 3.18 9.21 4.73
C GLY A 88 3.42 9.02 6.23
N GLY A 89 4.54 9.60 6.70
CA GLY A 89 5.00 9.39 8.08
C GLY A 89 5.23 7.91 8.41
N ASP A 90 5.14 7.53 9.67
CA ASP A 90 5.32 6.14 10.11
C ASP A 90 4.06 5.26 9.93
N LEU A 91 3.12 5.64 9.06
CA LEU A 91 1.91 4.85 8.79
C LEU A 91 2.23 3.62 7.94
N PRO A 92 1.96 2.38 8.41
CA PRO A 92 2.27 1.15 7.69
C PRO A 92 1.17 0.84 6.66
N GLY A 93 0.99 1.73 5.69
CA GLY A 93 -0.07 1.61 4.71
C GLY A 93 0.20 2.37 3.43
N MET A 94 -0.57 2.03 2.41
CA MET A 94 -0.48 2.64 1.08
C MET A 94 -1.85 2.79 0.44
N VAL A 95 -1.93 3.69 -0.52
CA VAL A 95 -3.03 3.79 -1.48
C VAL A 95 -2.53 3.54 -2.90
N LYS A 96 -3.46 3.17 -3.76
CA LYS A 96 -3.26 2.93 -5.18
C LYS A 96 -4.45 3.53 -5.93
N PRO A 97 -4.31 4.77 -6.42
CA PRO A 97 -5.26 5.34 -7.37
C PRO A 97 -5.26 4.50 -8.65
N GLY A 98 -6.45 4.12 -9.11
CA GLY A 98 -6.69 3.42 -10.37
C GLY A 98 -7.75 4.14 -11.19
N ALA A 99 -8.02 3.66 -12.41
CA ALA A 99 -8.90 4.37 -13.33
C ALA A 99 -10.35 4.48 -12.83
N HIS A 100 -10.80 3.46 -12.09
CA HIS A 100 -12.19 3.35 -11.64
C HIS A 100 -12.33 3.33 -10.13
N ARG A 101 -11.26 2.98 -9.41
CA ARG A 101 -11.25 2.85 -7.95
C ARG A 101 -9.89 3.22 -7.39
N THR A 102 -9.89 3.70 -6.16
CA THR A 102 -8.68 3.87 -5.35
C THR A 102 -8.68 2.83 -4.25
N ASP A 103 -7.79 1.85 -4.39
CA ASP A 103 -7.53 0.83 -3.39
C ASP A 103 -6.57 1.37 -2.33
N GLY A 104 -6.65 0.84 -1.12
CA GLY A 104 -5.66 1.09 -0.11
C GLY A 104 -5.66 0.04 0.99
N TRP A 105 -4.57 0.00 1.73
CA TRP A 105 -4.41 -0.90 2.86
C TRP A 105 -3.62 -0.23 3.98
N LEU A 106 -3.87 -0.68 5.21
CA LEU A 106 -3.19 -0.25 6.42
C LEU A 106 -2.99 -1.47 7.31
N ASP A 107 -1.73 -1.82 7.58
CA ASP A 107 -1.38 -2.86 8.55
C ASP A 107 -1.74 -2.43 9.98
N LEU A 108 -2.20 -3.39 10.78
CA LEU A 108 -2.58 -3.19 12.18
C LEU A 108 -1.67 -4.06 13.07
N PRO A 109 -0.41 -3.67 13.30
CA PRO A 109 0.52 -4.43 14.14
C PRO A 109 -0.02 -4.61 15.57
N GLN A 110 -0.86 -3.69 16.05
CA GLN A 110 -1.52 -3.77 17.35
C GLN A 110 -2.55 -4.91 17.45
N CYS A 111 -3.02 -5.42 16.31
CA CYS A 111 -4.13 -6.37 16.25
C CYS A 111 -3.74 -7.81 15.87
N GLY A 112 -2.45 -8.10 15.70
CA GLY A 112 -1.91 -9.42 15.39
C GLY A 112 -2.43 -9.95 14.05
N ASP A 113 -1.58 -9.90 13.03
CA ASP A 113 -1.85 -10.37 11.68
C ASP A 113 -3.17 -9.84 11.08
N ARG A 114 -3.40 -8.52 11.15
CA ARG A 114 -4.59 -7.89 10.56
C ARG A 114 -4.22 -6.65 9.77
N LEU A 115 -5.01 -6.40 8.73
CA LEU A 115 -5.00 -5.13 8.03
C LEU A 115 -6.41 -4.64 7.74
N VAL A 116 -6.52 -3.35 7.49
CA VAL A 116 -7.70 -2.74 6.89
C VAL A 116 -7.43 -2.58 5.41
N ASN A 117 -8.36 -2.99 4.57
CA ASN A 117 -8.41 -2.64 3.17
C ASN A 117 -9.59 -1.71 2.94
N ALA A 118 -9.39 -0.67 2.14
CA ALA A 118 -10.46 0.22 1.71
C ALA A 118 -10.41 0.34 0.19
N ASN A 119 -11.58 0.37 -0.42
CA ASN A 119 -11.73 0.61 -1.84
C ASN A 119 -12.82 1.67 -2.06
N VAL A 120 -12.45 2.76 -2.72
CA VAL A 120 -13.31 3.91 -2.99
C VAL A 120 -13.43 4.11 -4.50
N PRO A 121 -14.62 4.42 -5.06
CA PRO A 121 -14.74 4.82 -6.46
C PRO A 121 -13.79 5.97 -6.77
N ALA A 122 -13.10 5.92 -7.90
CA ALA A 122 -12.35 7.07 -8.38
C ALA A 122 -13.33 8.24 -8.52
N ALA A 123 -12.97 9.41 -7.99
CA ALA A 123 -13.75 10.61 -8.26
C ALA A 123 -13.53 10.95 -9.74
N ASP A 124 -14.60 11.09 -10.52
CA ASP A 124 -14.58 11.30 -11.99
C ASP A 124 -13.65 12.43 -12.49
N VAL A 125 -13.12 13.26 -11.59
CA VAL A 125 -12.24 14.40 -11.86
C VAL A 125 -11.09 14.60 -10.86
N ASN A 126 -10.93 13.78 -9.80
CA ASN A 126 -9.90 14.04 -8.77
C ASN A 126 -9.36 12.81 -8.00
N ASP A 127 -8.30 12.18 -8.54
CA ASP A 127 -7.57 11.08 -7.87
C ASP A 127 -7.09 11.41 -6.45
N ALA A 128 -6.73 12.66 -6.18
CA ALA A 128 -6.26 13.06 -4.85
C ALA A 128 -7.40 13.05 -3.83
N ALA A 129 -8.64 13.35 -4.26
CA ALA A 129 -9.81 13.28 -3.39
C ALA A 129 -10.20 11.83 -3.07
N SER A 130 -10.14 10.92 -4.05
CA SER A 130 -10.39 9.49 -3.78
C SER A 130 -9.27 8.88 -2.93
N ALA A 131 -8.01 9.27 -3.14
CA ALA A 131 -6.89 8.87 -2.28
C ALA A 131 -7.02 9.39 -0.84
N ASP A 132 -7.38 10.68 -0.65
CA ASP A 132 -7.64 11.26 0.66
C ASP A 132 -8.80 10.54 1.37
N LEU A 133 -9.89 10.26 0.66
CA LEU A 133 -10.99 9.48 1.24
C LEU A 133 -10.53 8.07 1.62
N THR A 134 -9.88 7.32 0.72
CA THR A 134 -9.38 5.98 1.01
C THR A 134 -8.49 6.00 2.26
N ALA A 135 -7.54 6.94 2.35
CA ALA A 135 -6.67 7.09 3.51
C ALA A 135 -7.43 7.40 4.81
N ARG A 136 -8.45 8.27 4.75
CA ARG A 136 -9.32 8.58 5.90
C ARG A 136 -10.13 7.36 6.35
N LEU A 137 -10.68 6.58 5.42
CA LEU A 137 -11.42 5.36 5.74
C LEU A 137 -10.50 4.31 6.39
N LEU A 138 -9.29 4.13 5.86
CA LEU A 138 -8.27 3.25 6.44
C LEU A 138 -7.94 3.65 7.87
N LEU A 139 -7.67 4.94 8.13
CA LEU A 139 -7.33 5.42 9.47
C LEU A 139 -8.53 5.38 10.43
N ALA A 140 -9.74 5.68 9.97
CA ALA A 140 -10.94 5.64 10.80
C ALA A 140 -11.24 4.23 11.32
N VAL A 141 -11.28 3.25 10.41
CA VAL A 141 -11.46 1.83 10.77
C VAL A 141 -10.24 1.30 11.49
N GLY A 142 -9.03 1.61 11.01
CA GLY A 142 -7.77 1.16 11.59
C GLY A 142 -7.59 1.60 13.04
N ASN A 143 -7.85 2.87 13.36
CA ASN A 143 -7.75 3.39 14.73
C ASN A 143 -8.80 2.78 15.66
N THR A 144 -10.01 2.56 15.17
CA THR A 144 -11.06 1.89 15.94
C THR A 144 -10.66 0.45 16.26
N ARG A 145 -10.09 -0.27 15.28
CA ARG A 145 -9.58 -1.64 15.48
C ARG A 145 -8.36 -1.68 16.39
N ALA A 146 -7.35 -0.84 16.15
CA ALA A 146 -6.14 -0.75 16.97
C ALA A 146 -6.48 -0.51 18.45
N SER A 147 -7.40 0.42 18.72
CA SER A 147 -7.89 0.69 20.08
C SER A 147 -8.60 -0.52 20.69
N GLY A 148 -9.43 -1.22 19.90
CA GLY A 148 -10.09 -2.46 20.31
C GLY A 148 -9.13 -3.61 20.63
N CYS A 149 -7.94 -3.60 20.04
CA CYS A 149 -6.86 -4.56 20.33
C CYS A 149 -5.95 -4.10 21.50
N GLY A 150 -6.26 -2.96 22.13
CA GLY A 150 -5.48 -2.41 23.24
C GLY A 150 -4.25 -1.59 22.83
N GLY A 151 -4.09 -1.30 21.54
CA GLY A 151 -3.00 -0.48 21.01
C GLY A 151 -3.34 0.99 20.90
N ALA A 152 -2.31 1.83 20.75
CA ALA A 152 -2.49 3.25 20.48
C ALA A 152 -3.00 3.47 19.04
N PRO A 153 -3.91 4.44 18.82
CA PRO A 153 -4.32 4.84 17.48
C PRO A 153 -3.13 5.48 16.74
N PHE A 154 -3.14 5.33 15.42
CA PHE A 154 -2.22 6.02 14.53
C PHE A 154 -2.49 7.53 14.51
N PRO A 155 -1.44 8.36 14.33
CA PRO A 155 -1.63 9.78 14.10
C PRO A 155 -2.42 10.00 12.81
N VAL A 156 -3.39 10.92 12.84
CA VAL A 156 -4.17 11.30 11.66
C VAL A 156 -3.59 12.60 11.10
N PRO A 157 -2.99 12.58 9.89
CA PRO A 157 -2.48 13.79 9.25
C PRO A 157 -3.61 14.80 8.98
N ALA A 158 -3.31 16.09 9.06
CA ALA A 158 -4.26 17.13 8.66
C ALA A 158 -4.55 17.07 7.14
N ALA A 159 -3.53 16.74 6.35
CA ALA A 159 -3.59 16.52 4.92
C ALA A 159 -2.58 15.44 4.51
N PHE A 160 -2.86 14.75 3.41
CA PHE A 160 -1.95 13.80 2.78
C PHE A 160 -1.26 14.45 1.57
N ASP A 161 0.02 14.11 1.36
CA ASP A 161 0.84 14.58 0.23
C ASP A 161 0.81 13.54 -0.90
N TRP A 162 -0.12 13.73 -1.85
CA TRP A 162 -0.29 12.85 -3.01
C TRP A 162 0.49 13.31 -4.25
N ASP A 163 0.92 14.58 -4.29
CA ASP A 163 1.34 15.26 -5.53
C ASP A 163 2.58 14.63 -6.17
N ALA A 164 3.46 13.99 -5.39
CA ALA A 164 4.65 13.30 -5.88
C ALA A 164 4.55 11.77 -5.86
N THR A 165 3.45 11.21 -5.34
CA THR A 165 3.36 9.78 -4.99
C THR A 165 2.27 9.06 -5.77
N ALA A 166 1.18 9.75 -6.10
CA ALA A 166 -0.01 9.17 -6.71
C ALA A 166 -0.05 9.27 -8.24
N ARG A 167 0.68 10.23 -8.84
CA ARG A 167 0.62 10.53 -10.28
C ARG A 167 1.92 10.19 -11.00
N PRO A 168 1.87 9.84 -12.30
CA PRO A 168 3.06 9.69 -13.10
C PRO A 168 3.78 11.03 -13.30
N HIS A 169 5.08 11.05 -13.06
CA HIS A 169 5.96 12.20 -13.32
C HIS A 169 6.99 11.82 -14.38
N GLN A 170 7.25 12.73 -15.32
CA GLN A 170 8.27 12.51 -16.32
C GLN A 170 9.65 12.41 -15.67
N ILE A 171 10.40 11.37 -16.01
CA ILE A 171 11.76 11.16 -15.50
C ILE A 171 12.74 11.97 -16.36
N VAL A 172 13.50 12.83 -15.70
CA VAL A 172 14.55 13.63 -16.35
C VAL A 172 15.95 13.07 -16.05
N THR A 173 16.16 12.55 -14.83
CA THR A 173 17.41 11.93 -14.36
C THR A 173 17.11 10.96 -13.21
N ASP A 174 17.88 9.87 -13.09
CA ASP A 174 17.90 8.91 -11.97
C ASP A 174 16.52 8.53 -11.41
N PRO A 175 15.79 7.60 -12.08
CA PRO A 175 14.48 7.17 -11.63
C PRO A 175 14.53 6.66 -10.19
N CYS A 176 13.54 7.03 -9.38
CA CYS A 176 13.44 6.66 -7.96
C CYS A 176 14.62 7.11 -7.10
N GLY A 177 15.46 8.04 -7.58
CA GLY A 177 16.72 8.40 -6.94
C GLY A 177 17.78 7.31 -7.03
N ILE A 178 17.65 6.37 -7.98
CA ILE A 178 18.55 5.23 -8.17
C ILE A 178 19.36 5.44 -9.45
N THR A 179 20.64 5.71 -9.28
CA THR A 179 21.58 5.82 -10.41
C THR A 179 21.90 4.45 -11.01
N GLY A 180 22.02 4.39 -12.34
CA GLY A 180 22.49 3.18 -13.05
C GLY A 180 21.43 2.11 -13.28
N LEU A 181 20.13 2.46 -13.22
CA LEU A 181 19.06 1.54 -13.61
C LEU A 181 19.09 1.26 -15.14
N PRO A 182 19.22 -0.01 -15.58
CA PRO A 182 19.22 -0.39 -17.00
C PRO A 182 18.01 0.11 -17.80
N ALA A 183 16.83 0.18 -17.14
CA ALA A 183 15.60 0.68 -17.75
C ALA A 183 15.73 2.12 -18.30
N ALA A 184 16.61 2.95 -17.71
CA ALA A 184 16.89 4.32 -18.16
C ALA A 184 17.85 4.40 -19.36
N GLY A 185 18.55 3.31 -19.69
CA GLY A 185 19.54 3.26 -20.79
C GLY A 185 18.97 2.85 -22.15
N ASN A 186 17.84 2.14 -22.17
CA ASN A 186 17.27 1.56 -23.40
C ASN A 186 16.09 2.35 -23.99
N GLY A 187 15.44 3.21 -23.22
CA GLY A 187 14.55 4.26 -23.72
C GLY A 187 15.32 5.56 -23.63
N GLY A 188 15.49 6.30 -24.73
CA GLY A 188 16.07 7.65 -24.67
C GLY A 188 15.36 8.51 -23.62
N ALA A 189 15.93 9.67 -23.26
CA ALA A 189 15.46 10.56 -22.20
C ALA A 189 14.00 11.11 -22.32
N GLY A 190 13.20 10.62 -23.26
CA GLY A 190 11.75 10.86 -23.35
C GLY A 190 10.99 9.54 -23.42
N GLY A 191 9.90 9.43 -22.65
CA GLY A 191 9.00 8.27 -22.69
C GLY A 191 9.01 7.38 -21.45
N LEU A 192 9.73 7.76 -20.38
CA LEU A 192 9.64 7.09 -19.08
C LEU A 192 8.99 8.01 -18.04
N VAL A 193 8.15 7.42 -17.22
CA VAL A 193 7.52 8.09 -16.08
C VAL A 193 7.78 7.32 -14.79
N GLN A 194 7.79 8.05 -13.69
CA GLN A 194 7.90 7.53 -12.33
C GLN A 194 6.55 7.67 -11.63
N VAL A 195 6.16 6.64 -10.89
CA VAL A 195 5.04 6.68 -9.95
C VAL A 195 5.55 6.31 -8.56
N GLY A 196 5.16 7.08 -7.54
CA GLY A 196 5.67 6.89 -6.19
C GLY A 196 7.06 7.52 -5.97
N ARG A 197 7.54 7.39 -4.74
CA ARG A 197 8.90 7.80 -4.34
C ARG A 197 9.39 6.91 -3.20
N LEU A 198 10.70 6.71 -3.13
CA LEU A 198 11.31 6.14 -1.93
C LEU A 198 11.37 7.22 -0.85
N ASP A 199 10.68 6.99 0.25
CA ASP A 199 10.70 7.85 1.43
C ASP A 199 11.46 7.10 2.54
N PRO A 200 12.63 7.59 2.98
CA PRO A 200 13.44 6.91 4.00
C PRO A 200 12.77 6.88 5.38
N HIS A 201 11.77 7.74 5.61
CA HIS A 201 11.03 7.84 6.85
C HIS A 201 9.68 7.10 6.80
N ALA A 202 9.17 6.72 5.63
CA ALA A 202 7.91 6.00 5.56
C ALA A 202 8.04 4.54 6.01
N ALA A 203 7.10 4.05 6.83
CA ALA A 203 7.08 2.63 7.24
C ALA A 203 7.07 1.68 6.03
N VAL A 204 6.36 2.08 4.99
CA VAL A 204 6.39 1.47 3.66
C VAL A 204 6.49 2.55 2.59
N SER A 205 7.38 2.36 1.61
CA SER A 205 7.47 3.20 0.42
C SER A 205 7.63 2.36 -0.84
N ARG A 206 7.15 2.89 -1.97
CA ARG A 206 7.30 2.26 -3.27
C ARG A 206 7.63 3.32 -4.30
N CYS A 207 8.48 2.95 -5.25
CA CYS A 207 8.69 3.70 -6.47
C CYS A 207 8.68 2.75 -7.67
N SER A 208 8.01 3.14 -8.74
CA SER A 208 7.92 2.38 -9.99
C SER A 208 8.28 3.26 -11.18
N VAL A 209 8.86 2.64 -12.21
CA VAL A 209 9.25 3.23 -13.48
C VAL A 209 8.45 2.52 -14.56
N LEU A 210 7.73 3.30 -15.36
CA LEU A 210 6.83 2.84 -16.40
C LEU A 210 7.21 3.52 -17.71
N ARG A 211 6.80 2.94 -18.85
CA ARG A 211 6.73 3.72 -20.07
C ARG A 211 5.56 4.71 -20.00
N GLU A 212 5.65 5.80 -20.75
CA GLU A 212 4.60 6.82 -20.79
C GLU A 212 3.27 6.29 -21.34
N ASP A 213 3.29 5.35 -22.29
CA ASP A 213 2.08 4.66 -22.79
C ASP A 213 1.50 3.65 -21.79
N GLU A 214 2.32 3.16 -20.85
CA GLU A 214 1.90 2.32 -19.72
C GLU A 214 1.40 3.15 -18.51
N SER A 215 1.47 4.48 -18.60
CA SER A 215 1.09 5.39 -17.51
C SER A 215 -0.41 5.73 -17.46
N ALA A 216 -1.17 5.34 -18.49
CA ALA A 216 -2.59 5.59 -18.60
C ALA A 216 -3.43 4.45 -18.00
N GLY A 217 -4.32 4.80 -17.07
CA GLY A 217 -5.34 3.91 -16.50
C GLY A 217 -4.79 2.81 -15.58
N ASP A 218 -5.46 1.66 -15.56
CA ASP A 218 -5.09 0.51 -14.71
C ASP A 218 -3.72 -0.10 -15.07
N ALA A 219 -3.01 0.37 -16.10
CA ALA A 219 -1.62 -0.02 -16.40
C ALA A 219 -0.63 0.47 -15.32
N VAL A 220 -0.98 1.52 -14.56
CA VAL A 220 -0.29 1.91 -13.31
C VAL A 220 -0.41 0.82 -12.23
N ALA A 221 -1.25 -0.20 -12.44
CA ALA A 221 -1.41 -1.30 -11.51
C ALA A 221 -0.25 -2.31 -11.48
N GLY A 222 0.57 -2.36 -12.53
CA GLY A 222 1.70 -3.28 -12.65
C GLY A 222 2.98 -2.79 -11.95
N PRO A 223 4.05 -3.60 -11.95
CA PRO A 223 5.37 -3.17 -11.49
C PRO A 223 6.10 -2.27 -12.50
N GLY A 224 5.58 -2.16 -13.73
CA GLY A 224 6.24 -1.43 -14.81
C GLY A 224 7.53 -2.07 -15.26
N LEU A 225 8.42 -1.25 -15.83
CA LEU A 225 9.76 -1.65 -16.21
C LEU A 225 10.60 -2.03 -14.99
N PHE A 226 10.43 -1.28 -13.91
CA PHE A 226 11.12 -1.46 -12.65
C PHE A 226 10.22 -0.99 -11.50
N ALA A 227 10.15 -1.73 -10.41
CA ALA A 227 9.57 -1.29 -9.15
C ALA A 227 10.42 -1.73 -7.98
N VAL A 228 10.50 -0.86 -6.98
CA VAL A 228 11.13 -1.14 -5.70
C VAL A 228 10.17 -0.78 -4.59
N THR A 229 9.97 -1.71 -3.67
CA THR A 229 9.18 -1.52 -2.45
C THR A 229 10.10 -1.72 -1.25
N VAL A 230 10.04 -0.80 -0.30
CA VAL A 230 10.86 -0.81 0.92
C VAL A 230 9.94 -0.80 2.12
N VAL A 231 10.09 -1.79 2.99
CA VAL A 231 9.40 -1.88 4.28
C VAL A 231 10.42 -1.70 5.39
N ARG A 232 10.12 -0.88 6.40
CA ARG A 232 11.06 -0.55 7.49
C ARG A 232 11.01 -1.53 8.66
N ASP A 233 9.86 -2.16 8.89
CA ASP A 233 9.64 -3.02 10.04
C ASP A 233 9.19 -4.43 9.66
N ARG A 234 9.45 -5.37 10.57
CA ARG A 234 9.22 -6.80 10.33
C ARG A 234 7.74 -7.16 10.37
N ALA A 235 6.92 -6.45 11.17
CA ALA A 235 5.50 -6.74 11.31
C ALA A 235 4.76 -6.42 10.00
N THR A 236 5.04 -5.25 9.42
CA THR A 236 4.52 -4.87 8.10
C THR A 236 5.02 -5.83 7.02
N LEU A 237 6.28 -6.30 7.09
CA LEU A 237 6.76 -7.32 6.15
C LEU A 237 5.97 -8.62 6.30
N ASP A 238 5.81 -9.13 7.52
CA ASP A 238 5.14 -10.41 7.76
C ASP A 238 3.64 -10.35 7.37
N ALA A 239 3.03 -9.16 7.47
CA ALA A 239 1.67 -8.92 6.98
C ALA A 239 1.55 -9.01 5.45
N LEU A 240 2.62 -8.67 4.72
CA LEU A 240 2.57 -8.47 3.26
C LEU A 240 3.30 -9.57 2.48
N SER A 241 4.42 -10.10 2.96
CA SER A 241 5.28 -11.02 2.24
C SER A 241 5.09 -12.46 2.74
N PRO A 242 4.27 -13.30 2.07
CA PRO A 242 4.06 -14.69 2.48
C PRO A 242 5.31 -15.57 2.36
N THR A 243 6.27 -15.16 1.53
CA THR A 243 7.56 -15.84 1.32
C THR A 243 8.68 -15.32 2.24
N GLY A 244 8.49 -14.13 2.83
CA GLY A 244 9.39 -13.52 3.79
C GLY A 244 10.77 -13.16 3.23
N ILE A 245 11.75 -13.15 4.14
CA ILE A 245 13.13 -12.78 3.85
C ILE A 245 13.84 -13.94 3.17
N ARG A 246 14.36 -13.68 1.97
CA ARG A 246 15.10 -14.67 1.20
C ARG A 246 16.60 -14.60 1.43
N THR A 247 17.13 -13.40 1.56
CA THR A 247 18.53 -13.13 1.86
C THR A 247 18.65 -11.93 2.79
N SER A 248 19.72 -11.91 3.58
CA SER A 248 20.03 -10.84 4.51
C SER A 248 21.46 -10.35 4.25
N VAL A 249 21.59 -9.07 3.94
CA VAL A 249 22.84 -8.39 3.64
C VAL A 249 23.14 -7.40 4.76
N THR A 250 24.36 -7.48 5.30
CA THR A 250 24.84 -6.50 6.28
C THR A 250 25.34 -5.25 5.56
N VAL A 251 24.77 -4.11 5.89
CA VAL A 251 25.18 -2.79 5.39
C VAL A 251 26.23 -2.23 6.33
N THR A 252 27.34 -1.77 5.76
CA THR A 252 28.40 -1.08 6.50
C THR A 252 28.36 0.41 6.13
N PRO A 253 28.30 1.33 7.10
CA PRO A 253 28.30 2.77 6.81
C PRO A 253 29.47 3.17 5.89
N GLY A 254 29.17 3.90 4.83
CA GLY A 254 30.19 4.42 3.89
C GLY A 254 30.81 3.40 2.94
N ALA A 255 30.38 2.13 2.96
CA ALA A 255 30.82 1.11 2.02
C ALA A 255 29.63 0.54 1.24
N SER A 256 29.77 0.40 -0.08
CA SER A 256 28.79 -0.32 -0.89
C SER A 256 28.76 -1.79 -0.46
N PRO A 257 27.57 -2.36 -0.17
CA PRO A 257 27.48 -3.77 0.16
C PRO A 257 28.05 -4.65 -0.97
N ALA A 258 28.82 -5.67 -0.59
CA ALA A 258 29.28 -6.70 -1.51
C ALA A 258 28.17 -7.76 -1.64
N PHE A 259 27.47 -7.75 -2.77
CA PHE A 259 26.40 -8.71 -3.05
C PHE A 259 26.94 -9.95 -3.77
N THR A 260 26.52 -11.13 -3.31
CA THR A 260 26.73 -12.41 -4.00
C THR A 260 25.69 -12.63 -5.09
N ASP A 261 25.91 -13.63 -5.96
CA ASP A 261 24.91 -14.02 -6.96
C ASP A 261 23.60 -14.52 -6.30
N GLU A 262 23.71 -15.17 -5.14
CA GLU A 262 22.55 -15.62 -4.35
C GLU A 262 21.74 -14.45 -3.80
N ASP A 263 22.40 -13.33 -3.43
CA ASP A 263 21.72 -12.11 -3.00
C ASP A 263 20.94 -11.46 -4.13
N LEU A 264 21.46 -11.55 -5.35
CA LEU A 264 20.92 -10.86 -6.52
C LEU A 264 20.02 -11.71 -7.39
N ARG A 265 19.80 -12.99 -7.04
CA ARG A 265 18.91 -13.87 -7.80
C ARG A 265 17.50 -13.29 -7.93
N TYR A 266 16.87 -13.60 -9.06
CA TYR A 266 15.45 -13.31 -9.27
C TYR A 266 14.60 -14.09 -8.28
N ASP A 267 13.83 -13.36 -7.49
CA ASP A 267 12.76 -13.91 -6.67
C ASP A 267 11.55 -13.00 -6.82
N ARG A 268 10.46 -13.56 -7.33
CA ARG A 268 9.24 -12.81 -7.61
C ARG A 268 8.58 -12.31 -6.32
N ASP A 269 8.73 -13.04 -5.22
CA ASP A 269 7.93 -12.82 -4.01
C ASP A 269 8.80 -12.56 -2.76
N GLY A 270 10.04 -13.04 -2.73
CA GLY A 270 10.96 -12.90 -1.59
C GLY A 270 11.62 -11.51 -1.48
N VAL A 271 11.82 -11.05 -0.24
CA VAL A 271 12.50 -9.77 0.03
C VAL A 271 13.97 -9.96 0.39
N THR A 272 14.76 -8.92 0.16
CA THR A 272 16.13 -8.80 0.68
C THR A 272 16.12 -7.95 1.94
N GLU A 273 16.60 -8.47 3.05
CA GLU A 273 16.84 -7.69 4.27
C GLU A 273 18.18 -6.98 4.16
N LEU A 274 18.17 -5.65 4.22
CA LEU A 274 19.34 -4.85 4.52
C LEU A 274 19.36 -4.55 6.02
N SER A 275 20.51 -4.78 6.65
CA SER A 275 20.65 -4.66 8.10
C SER A 275 21.91 -3.91 8.49
N CYS A 276 21.79 -2.94 9.41
CA CYS A 276 22.94 -2.32 10.06
C CYS A 276 22.56 -1.88 11.48
N GLY A 277 23.31 -2.35 12.49
CA GLY A 277 22.97 -2.10 13.89
C GLY A 277 21.52 -2.53 14.22
N PRO A 278 20.67 -1.65 14.80
CA PRO A 278 19.25 -1.92 15.01
C PRO A 278 18.38 -1.68 13.76
N GLU A 279 18.91 -1.01 12.74
CA GLU A 279 18.14 -0.62 11.57
C GLU A 279 17.97 -1.78 10.59
N ARG A 280 16.75 -1.92 10.08
CA ARG A 280 16.37 -2.89 9.06
C ARG A 280 15.63 -2.21 7.91
N ARG A 281 15.81 -2.74 6.71
CA ARG A 281 15.00 -2.44 5.52
C ARG A 281 14.75 -3.74 4.78
N TYR A 282 13.50 -3.98 4.41
CA TYR A 282 13.09 -5.15 3.64
C TYR A 282 12.73 -4.68 2.24
N VAL A 283 13.55 -5.08 1.27
CA VAL A 283 13.53 -4.53 -0.08
C VAL A 283 13.04 -5.59 -1.05
N HIS A 284 11.98 -5.27 -1.78
CA HIS A 284 11.48 -6.06 -2.89
C HIS A 284 11.75 -5.31 -4.20
N VAL A 285 12.33 -6.00 -5.17
CA VAL A 285 12.65 -5.43 -6.49
C VAL A 285 12.00 -6.29 -7.56
N ILE A 286 11.27 -5.63 -8.45
CA ILE A 286 10.72 -6.22 -9.66
C ILE A 286 11.30 -5.45 -10.84
N THR A 287 11.74 -6.16 -11.85
CA THR A 287 12.07 -5.55 -13.14
C THR A 287 11.60 -6.46 -14.26
N THR A 288 11.37 -5.85 -15.41
CA THR A 288 11.26 -6.55 -16.69
C THR A 288 12.64 -6.60 -17.35
N GLY A 289 12.83 -7.51 -18.31
CA GLY A 289 14.09 -7.65 -19.04
C GLY A 289 14.77 -8.99 -18.78
N SER A 290 16.09 -9.02 -18.98
CA SER A 290 16.92 -10.21 -18.76
C SER A 290 17.29 -10.41 -17.29
N ASP A 291 17.77 -11.60 -16.92
CA ASP A 291 18.32 -11.86 -15.59
C ASP A 291 19.50 -10.93 -15.24
N ALA A 292 20.27 -10.51 -16.24
CA ALA A 292 21.34 -9.54 -16.10
C ALA A 292 20.79 -8.14 -15.75
N ASP A 293 19.71 -7.71 -16.43
CA ASP A 293 19.02 -6.45 -16.12
C ASP A 293 18.43 -6.49 -14.72
N TYR A 294 17.87 -7.63 -14.30
CA TYR A 294 17.41 -7.83 -12.92
C TYR A 294 18.53 -7.71 -11.91
N THR A 295 19.62 -8.44 -12.10
CA THR A 295 20.79 -8.41 -11.20
C THR A 295 21.34 -6.99 -11.07
N ALA A 296 21.48 -6.27 -12.19
CA ALA A 296 21.94 -4.89 -12.21
C ALA A 296 20.97 -3.93 -11.49
N SER A 297 19.66 -4.04 -11.78
CA SER A 297 18.63 -3.19 -11.17
C SER A 297 18.49 -3.42 -9.67
N LYS A 298 18.48 -4.68 -9.24
CA LYS A 298 18.44 -5.06 -7.83
C LYS A 298 19.67 -4.56 -7.09
N ARG A 299 20.87 -4.73 -7.67
CA ARG A 299 22.11 -4.19 -7.10
C ARG A 299 22.06 -2.67 -6.95
N ALA A 300 21.64 -1.94 -7.99
CA ALA A 300 21.52 -0.49 -7.95
C ALA A 300 20.54 -0.04 -6.87
N ALA A 301 19.36 -0.65 -6.80
CA ALA A 301 18.35 -0.35 -5.78
C ALA A 301 18.83 -0.62 -4.35
N LEU A 302 19.41 -1.80 -4.10
CA LEU A 302 19.93 -2.16 -2.78
C LEU A 302 21.06 -1.23 -2.34
N ASN A 303 21.96 -0.84 -3.26
CA ASN A 303 23.00 0.15 -2.97
C ASN A 303 22.42 1.52 -2.60
N ALA A 304 21.44 2.01 -3.37
CA ALA A 304 20.81 3.30 -3.10
C ALA A 304 20.09 3.32 -1.75
N ILE A 305 19.38 2.23 -1.41
CA ILE A 305 18.69 2.11 -0.12
C ILE A 305 19.69 1.98 1.02
N ALA A 306 20.73 1.16 0.88
CA ALA A 306 21.79 1.01 1.86
C ALA A 306 22.50 2.34 2.18
N ALA A 307 22.72 3.18 1.15
CA ALA A 307 23.34 4.50 1.34
C ALA A 307 22.47 5.48 2.15
N GLY A 308 21.14 5.30 2.15
CA GLY A 308 20.19 6.10 2.92
C GLY A 308 19.87 5.57 4.31
N MET A 309 20.43 4.43 4.72
CA MET A 309 20.22 3.86 6.05
C MET A 309 21.02 4.63 7.12
N ASN A 310 20.36 4.99 8.20
CA ASN A 310 21.00 5.57 9.39
C ASN A 310 21.59 4.48 10.29
N CYS A 311 22.74 3.97 9.87
CA CYS A 311 23.46 2.87 10.53
C CYS A 311 24.23 3.26 11.80
N GLY A 312 23.93 4.41 12.42
CA GLY A 312 24.62 5.00 13.57
C GLY A 312 23.81 4.97 14.86
#